data_AF-A0A673H2K6-F1
#
_entry.id   AF-A0A673H2K6-F1
#
_cell.length_a   1.000
_cell.length_b   1.000
_cell.length_c   1.000
_cell.angle_alpha   90.00
_cell.angle_beta   90.00
_cell.angle_gamma   90.00
#
_symmetry.space_group_name_H-M   'P 1'
#
loop_
_entity.id
_entity.type
_entity.pdbx_description
1 polymer ?
#
loop_
_entity_poly.entity_id
_entity_poly.type
_entity_poly.pdbx_seq_one_letter_code
_entity_poly.pdbx_strand_id
1 'polypeptide(L)'
;MPVGTAWEHIPGLQASQLVLSLRTAWVRLYNGAVARRYGITEKNPAGDYWKKIPGLFSWLAVTPMDELWAVAPTGALNQRLTKTLQNNRSKNHGNVGSLSGEELEEEWEVI
;
A
#
# COMPACT_ATOMS: atom_id res chain seq x y z
N MET A 1 19.92 -21.26 3.56
CA MET A 1 18.53 -21.18 4.08
C MET A 1 18.51 -20.08 5.13
N PRO A 2 17.54 -19.13 5.09
CA PRO A 2 17.40 -18.15 6.16
C PRO A 2 16.97 -18.86 7.46
N VAL A 3 17.55 -18.46 8.59
CA VAL A 3 17.19 -18.98 9.92
C VAL A 3 16.61 -17.83 10.72
N GLY A 4 15.37 -17.97 11.19
CA GLY A 4 14.74 -17.00 12.08
C GLY A 4 15.37 -17.06 13.47
N THR A 5 15.71 -15.91 14.04
CA THR A 5 16.42 -15.82 15.33
C THR A 5 15.53 -15.38 16.48
N ALA A 6 14.52 -14.54 16.21
CA ALA A 6 13.60 -14.03 17.22
C ALA A 6 12.30 -13.51 16.58
N TRP A 7 11.29 -13.30 17.41
CA TRP A 7 10.07 -12.56 17.06
C TRP A 7 10.21 -11.10 17.51
N GLU A 8 9.84 -10.16 16.65
CA GLU A 8 9.74 -8.75 16.98
C GLU A 8 8.27 -8.35 17.12
N HIS A 9 7.92 -7.72 18.24
CA HIS A 9 6.57 -7.21 18.44
C HIS A 9 6.38 -5.87 17.71
N ILE A 10 5.42 -5.81 16.79
CA ILE A 10 5.06 -4.58 16.07
C ILE A 10 3.85 -3.93 16.77
N PRO A 11 4.03 -2.85 17.55
CA PRO A 11 2.95 -2.26 18.33
C PRO A 11 1.95 -1.46 17.47
N GLY A 12 0.85 -1.05 18.11
CA GLY A 12 -0.03 -0.01 17.60
C GLY A 12 -1.34 -0.49 16.98
N LEU A 13 -1.60 -1.79 16.92
CA LEU A 13 -2.85 -2.34 16.37
C LEU A 13 -3.33 -3.57 17.15
N GLN A 14 -4.66 -3.70 17.28
CA GLN A 14 -5.32 -4.93 17.73
C GLN A 14 -5.76 -5.73 16.51
N ALA A 15 -4.79 -6.34 15.83
CA ALA A 15 -5.03 -7.15 14.64
C ALA A 15 -5.73 -8.48 14.99
N SER A 16 -6.68 -8.87 14.15
CA SER A 16 -7.41 -10.14 14.23
C SER A 16 -7.15 -11.05 13.02
N GLN A 17 -6.64 -10.49 11.92
CA GLN A 17 -6.22 -11.22 10.72
C GLN A 17 -5.02 -10.50 10.09
N LEU A 18 -4.01 -11.26 9.65
CA LEU A 18 -2.87 -10.79 8.86
C LEU A 18 -2.91 -11.48 7.49
N VAL A 19 -2.76 -10.71 6.41
CA VAL A 19 -2.57 -11.23 5.06
C VAL A 19 -1.36 -10.57 4.40
N LEU A 20 -0.58 -11.37 3.67
CA LEU A 20 0.72 -11.00 3.14
C LEU A 20 0.79 -11.27 1.63
N SER A 21 1.40 -10.36 0.90
CA SER A 21 1.84 -10.56 -0.48
C SER A 21 3.38 -10.63 -0.54
N LEU A 22 3.94 -10.59 -1.76
CA LEU A 22 5.38 -10.46 -1.95
C LEU A 22 5.95 -9.10 -1.51
N ARG A 23 5.11 -8.08 -1.31
CA ARG A 23 5.55 -6.68 -1.08
C ARG A 23 4.83 -5.98 0.04
N THR A 24 3.66 -6.46 0.45
CA THR A 24 2.79 -5.74 1.38
C THR A 24 2.26 -6.64 2.47
N ALA A 25 2.08 -6.04 3.65
CA ALA A 25 1.37 -6.64 4.76
C ALA A 25 0.11 -5.84 5.07
N TRP A 26 -0.97 -6.56 5.29
CA TRP A 26 -2.30 -6.00 5.58
C TRP A 26 -2.86 -6.67 6.80
N VAL A 27 -3.58 -5.90 7.62
CA VAL A 27 -4.27 -6.43 8.78
C VAL A 27 -5.71 -5.97 8.84
N ARG A 28 -6.57 -6.87 9.33
CA ARG A 28 -7.93 -6.56 9.78
C ARG A 28 -7.94 -6.45 11.29
N LEU A 29 -8.41 -5.34 11.82
CA LEU A 29 -8.55 -5.12 13.26
C LEU A 29 -9.81 -5.78 13.79
N TYR A 30 -9.90 -5.97 15.11
CA TYR A 30 -11.09 -6.56 15.75
C TYR A 30 -12.40 -5.82 15.41
N ASN A 31 -12.31 -4.49 15.23
CA ASN A 31 -13.45 -3.64 14.88
C ASN A 31 -13.77 -3.64 13.37
N GLY A 32 -13.13 -4.49 12.58
CA GLY A 32 -13.31 -4.61 11.13
C GLY A 32 -12.53 -3.59 10.30
N ALA A 33 -11.86 -2.60 10.92
CA ALA A 33 -11.02 -1.66 10.18
C ALA A 33 -9.81 -2.36 9.55
N VAL A 34 -9.31 -1.79 8.46
CA VAL A 34 -8.16 -2.34 7.73
C VAL A 34 -6.97 -1.39 7.82
N ALA A 35 -5.77 -1.94 7.97
CA ALA A 35 -4.53 -1.18 7.92
C ALA A 35 -3.50 -1.87 7.01
N ARG A 36 -2.68 -1.07 6.33
CA ARG A 36 -1.53 -1.51 5.53
C ARG A 36 -0.24 -1.12 6.22
N ARG A 37 0.76 -2.01 6.22
CA ARG A 37 2.13 -1.67 6.62
C ARG A 37 2.88 -1.01 5.47
N TYR A 38 3.51 0.12 5.75
CA TYR A 38 4.38 0.86 4.82
C TYR A 38 5.84 0.78 5.28
N GLY A 39 6.77 1.01 4.36
CA GLY A 39 8.21 0.99 4.66
C GLY A 39 8.88 -0.39 4.59
N ILE A 40 8.14 -1.43 4.20
CA ILE A 40 8.69 -2.78 4.06
C ILE A 40 9.74 -2.76 2.94
N THR A 41 10.97 -3.11 3.27
CA THR A 41 12.09 -3.26 2.35
C THR A 41 12.96 -4.46 2.77
N GLU A 42 13.91 -4.87 1.94
CA GLU A 42 14.86 -5.94 2.31
C GLU A 42 15.69 -5.59 3.55
N LYS A 43 16.00 -4.29 3.76
CA LYS A 43 16.74 -3.80 4.93
C LYS A 43 15.83 -3.50 6.13
N ASN A 44 14.53 -3.33 5.89
CA ASN A 44 13.52 -3.10 6.92
C ASN A 44 12.29 -4.00 6.68
N PRO A 45 12.36 -5.30 7.00
CA PRO A 45 11.26 -6.23 6.78
C PRO A 45 10.04 -5.96 7.67
N ALA A 46 10.25 -5.34 8.85
CA ALA A 46 9.18 -4.94 9.76
C ALA A 46 8.36 -3.76 9.23
N GLY A 47 8.95 -2.93 8.35
CA GLY A 47 8.37 -1.69 7.86
C GLY A 47 8.36 -0.58 8.91
N ASP A 48 7.87 0.59 8.54
CA ASP A 48 7.96 1.81 9.35
C ASP A 48 6.68 2.08 10.14
N TYR A 49 5.52 2.09 9.47
CA TYR A 49 4.25 2.48 10.09
C TYR A 49 3.03 1.83 9.44
N TRP A 50 1.91 1.89 10.17
CA TRP A 50 0.60 1.45 9.70
C TRP A 50 -0.21 2.62 9.14
N LYS A 51 -0.86 2.42 8.00
CA LYS A 51 -1.81 3.38 7.43
C LYS A 51 -3.21 2.76 7.42
N LYS A 52 -4.17 3.45 8.04
CA LYS A 52 -5.58 3.07 8.01
C LYS A 52 -6.13 3.16 6.59
N ILE A 53 -6.96 2.21 6.24
CA ILE A 53 -7.63 2.10 4.96
C ILE A 53 -9.13 2.32 5.19
N PRO A 54 -9.80 3.16 4.39
CA PRO A 54 -11.24 3.34 4.47
C PRO A 54 -11.99 2.01 4.25
N GLY A 55 -13.10 1.85 4.98
CA GLY A 55 -13.93 0.66 4.94
C GLY A 55 -13.82 -0.23 6.17
N LEU A 56 -14.84 -1.07 6.35
CA LEU A 56 -14.93 -2.10 7.40
C LEU A 56 -15.21 -3.44 6.73
N PHE A 57 -14.44 -4.46 7.08
CA PHE A 57 -14.52 -5.77 6.46
C PHE A 57 -14.47 -6.89 7.50
N SER A 58 -15.09 -8.01 7.15
CA SER A 58 -15.12 -9.24 7.95
C SER A 58 -13.91 -10.12 7.65
N TRP A 59 -13.45 -10.12 6.40
CA TRP A 59 -12.34 -10.97 5.94
C TRP A 59 -11.50 -10.26 4.88
N LEU A 60 -10.22 -10.58 4.86
CA LEU A 60 -9.26 -10.16 3.84
C LEU A 60 -8.60 -11.37 3.18
N ALA A 61 -8.22 -11.21 1.91
CA ALA A 61 -7.29 -12.08 1.19
C ALA A 61 -6.45 -11.20 0.25
N VAL A 62 -5.19 -11.57 0.01
CA VAL A 62 -4.31 -10.86 -0.92
C VAL A 62 -3.58 -11.86 -1.80
N THR A 63 -3.44 -11.56 -3.09
CA THR A 63 -2.64 -12.39 -4.01
C THR A 63 -1.16 -12.04 -3.88
N PRO A 64 -0.24 -12.90 -4.37
CA PRO A 64 1.19 -12.57 -4.37
C PRO A 64 1.51 -11.28 -5.16
N MET A 65 0.64 -10.88 -6.09
CA MET A 65 0.76 -9.72 -6.98
C MET A 65 0.07 -8.46 -6.42
N ASP A 66 -0.19 -8.39 -5.11
CA ASP A 66 -0.79 -7.24 -4.41
C ASP A 66 -2.28 -6.96 -4.72
N GLU A 67 -3.03 -7.93 -5.23
CA GLU A 67 -4.48 -7.76 -5.42
C GLU A 67 -5.21 -8.09 -4.12
N LEU A 68 -5.76 -7.06 -3.47
CA LEU A 68 -6.46 -7.20 -2.19
C LEU A 68 -7.97 -7.39 -2.41
N TRP A 69 -8.50 -8.44 -1.80
CA TRP A 69 -9.91 -8.79 -1.78
C TRP A 69 -10.44 -8.77 -0.34
N ALA A 70 -11.70 -8.39 -0.18
CA ALA A 70 -12.33 -8.29 1.12
C ALA A 70 -13.81 -8.67 1.09
N VAL A 71 -14.28 -9.32 2.15
CA VAL A 71 -15.69 -9.61 2.36
C VAL A 71 -16.24 -8.58 3.35
N ALA A 72 -17.23 -7.80 2.93
CA ALA A 72 -17.90 -6.83 3.79
C ALA A 72 -18.79 -7.53 4.83
N PRO A 73 -19.20 -6.84 5.91
CA PRO A 73 -20.18 -7.39 6.85
C PRO A 73 -21.50 -7.83 6.21
N THR A 74 -21.88 -7.23 5.09
CA THR A 74 -23.05 -7.61 4.28
C THR A 74 -22.89 -8.91 3.51
N GLY A 75 -21.69 -9.49 3.49
CA GLY A 75 -21.33 -10.65 2.65
C GLY A 75 -20.87 -10.27 1.24
N ALA A 76 -20.91 -9.00 0.86
CA ALA A 76 -20.45 -8.55 -0.46
C ALA A 76 -18.93 -8.75 -0.62
N LEU A 77 -18.52 -9.29 -1.78
CA LEU A 77 -17.13 -9.41 -2.17
C LEU A 77 -16.66 -8.10 -2.82
N ASN A 78 -15.53 -7.56 -2.36
CA ASN A 78 -14.96 -6.30 -2.81
C ASN A 78 -13.51 -6.51 -3.23
N GLN A 79 -13.13 -5.96 -4.38
CA GLN A 79 -11.74 -5.85 -4.81
C GLN A 79 -11.26 -4.42 -4.56
N ARG A 80 -10.08 -4.27 -3.93
CA ARG A 80 -9.45 -2.96 -3.81
C ARG A 80 -8.71 -2.62 -5.10
N LEU A 81 -9.14 -1.56 -5.75
CA LEU A 81 -8.42 -0.97 -6.88
C LEU A 81 -7.28 -0.08 -6.39
N THR A 82 -6.09 -0.22 -6.95
CA THR A 82 -4.95 0.66 -6.68
C THR A 82 -4.42 1.22 -7.99
N LYS A 83 -4.22 2.53 -8.04
CA LYS A 83 -3.47 3.19 -9.12
C LYS A 83 -2.12 3.59 -8.56
N THR A 84 -1.06 3.07 -9.15
CA THR A 84 0.30 3.53 -8.86
C THR A 84 0.53 4.79 -9.68
N LEU A 85 0.69 5.92 -9.02
CA LEU A 85 1.18 7.12 -9.69
C LEU A 85 2.63 6.86 -10.09
N GLN A 86 2.90 6.83 -11.39
CA GLN A 86 4.28 6.79 -11.88
C GLN A 86 4.88 8.16 -11.61
N ASN A 87 5.81 8.21 -10.66
CA ASN A 87 6.59 9.41 -10.43
C ASN A 87 7.58 9.55 -11.59
N ASN A 88 7.23 10.30 -12.63
CA ASN A 88 8.10 10.62 -13.77
C ASN A 88 9.24 11.57 -13.36
N ARG A 89 10.00 11.22 -12.32
CA ARG A 89 11.12 12.01 -11.82
C ARG A 89 12.46 11.65 -12.46
N SER A 90 12.43 10.91 -13.57
CA SER A 90 13.64 10.50 -14.31
C SER A 90 13.58 10.96 -15.77
N LYS A 91 13.70 12.27 -15.98
CA LYS A 91 14.27 12.91 -17.18
C LYS A 91 14.46 14.39 -16.86
N ASN A 92 15.55 14.72 -16.17
CA ASN A 92 16.17 16.06 -16.22
C ASN A 92 17.59 15.96 -15.65
N HIS A 93 18.41 15.16 -16.31
CA HIS A 93 19.86 15.34 -16.30
C HIS A 93 20.35 15.19 -17.73
N GLY A 94 20.61 16.34 -18.38
CA GLY A 94 21.27 16.42 -19.67
C GLY A 94 20.43 17.07 -20.79
N ASN A 95 20.24 18.39 -20.76
CA ASN A 95 20.87 19.28 -21.74
C ASN A 95 20.48 20.73 -21.48
N VAL A 96 21.49 21.57 -21.35
CA VAL A 96 21.39 23.01 -21.61
C VAL A 96 21.12 23.17 -23.10
N GLY A 97 20.00 23.79 -23.49
CA GLY A 97 19.79 24.25 -24.86
C GLY A 97 18.35 24.29 -25.34
N SER A 98 17.88 25.51 -25.57
CA SER A 98 16.78 25.92 -26.46
C SER A 98 15.34 25.90 -25.93
N LEU A 99 14.78 27.10 -25.92
CA LEU A 99 13.39 27.48 -25.70
C LEU A 99 12.48 26.92 -26.81
N SER A 100 11.29 26.44 -26.43
CA SER A 100 10.06 26.59 -27.21
C SER A 100 8.88 26.50 -26.23
N GLY A 101 8.20 27.61 -26.04
CA GLY A 101 7.11 27.74 -25.08
C GLY A 101 5.85 27.06 -25.57
N GLU A 102 5.42 26.04 -24.81
CA GLU A 102 4.03 25.63 -24.58
C GLU A 102 4.04 24.89 -23.22
N GLU A 103 4.14 25.67 -22.14
CA GLU A 103 3.91 25.21 -20.77
C GLU A 103 2.65 25.92 -20.28
N LEU A 104 1.87 25.21 -19.46
CA LEU A 104 0.75 25.71 -18.64
C LEU A 104 -0.63 25.69 -19.30
N GLU A 105 -1.26 24.53 -19.43
CA GLU A 105 -2.74 24.50 -19.38
C GLU A 105 -3.42 23.21 -18.86
N GLU A 106 -2.71 22.11 -18.57
CA GLU A 106 -3.36 20.85 -18.13
C GLU A 106 -2.97 20.39 -16.71
N GLU A 107 -2.79 21.33 -15.79
CA GLU A 107 -2.75 21.02 -14.36
C GLU A 107 -3.84 21.84 -13.69
N TRP A 108 -4.66 21.18 -12.87
CA TRP A 108 -5.80 21.71 -12.08
C TRP A 108 -7.17 21.65 -12.76
N GLU A 109 -7.85 20.50 -12.66
CA GLU A 109 -9.15 20.39 -11.97
C GLU A 109 -9.32 18.96 -11.40
N VAL A 110 -9.35 18.85 -10.07
CA VAL A 110 -9.91 17.68 -9.38
C VAL A 110 -11.04 18.22 -8.50
N ILE A 111 -12.28 17.96 -8.92
CA ILE A 111 -13.49 18.07 -8.09
C ILE A 111 -13.83 16.66 -7.59
#